data_AF-A0A4U0GFH0-F1
#
_entry.id   AF-A0A4U0GFH0-F1
#
_cell.length_a   1.000
_cell.length_b   1.000
_cell.length_c   1.000
_cell.angle_alpha   90.00
_cell.angle_beta   90.00
_cell.angle_gamma   90.00
#
_symmetry.space_group_name_H-M   'P 1'
#
loop_
_entity.id
_entity.type
_entity.pdbx_description
1 polymer ?
#
loop_
_entity_poly.entity_id
_entity_poly.type
_entity_poly.pdbx_seq_one_letter_code
_entity_poly.pdbx_strand_id
1 'polypeptide(L)'
;MQRETARQRAERVLDELSLTARNGHIEIIDFKEAESCYVHHSRRAVALTGYACVSPVMARGRFPRYTFIDMIQGMPAMDGGEAWALAAICGATIPESYSDWPQAFGERVWRVVQKYDLDAFFERVTRPFGSGGDHYHLRPRGFDWESPDRTELPDVLARWRSEYRKSPPVRQVMTATVLQLYRQGEDKHWMVRVPKGWHASEGIEILQAADALEDWGGLCATYAGW
;
A
#
# COMPACT_ATOMS: atom_id res chain seq x y z
N MET A 1 -28.63 -16.49 12.77
CA MET A 1 -27.17 -16.59 12.61
C MET A 1 -26.63 -15.18 12.43
N GLN A 2 -26.00 -14.60 13.46
CA GLN A 2 -25.42 -13.25 13.36
C GLN A 2 -24.24 -13.29 12.38
N ARG A 3 -24.17 -12.34 11.45
CA ARG A 3 -23.02 -12.22 10.54
C ARG A 3 -21.84 -11.67 11.31
N GLU A 4 -20.70 -12.35 11.20
CA GLU A 4 -19.42 -11.92 11.76
C GLU A 4 -19.02 -10.54 11.21
N THR A 5 -18.62 -9.62 12.09
CA THR A 5 -18.19 -8.26 11.73
C THR A 5 -16.80 -8.27 11.07
N ALA A 6 -16.45 -7.22 10.32
CA ALA A 6 -15.12 -7.13 9.69
C ALA A 6 -13.98 -7.19 10.73
N ARG A 7 -14.19 -6.61 11.92
CA ARG A 7 -13.25 -6.64 13.04
C ARG A 7 -13.04 -8.04 13.61
N GLN A 8 -14.10 -8.82 13.78
CA GLN A 8 -14.00 -10.22 14.22
C GLN A 8 -13.24 -11.06 13.19
N ARG A 9 -13.48 -10.82 11.89
CA ARG A 9 -12.73 -11.48 10.82
C ARG A 9 -11.25 -11.08 10.85
N ALA A 10 -10.94 -9.83 11.13
CA ALA A 10 -9.57 -9.34 11.25
C ALA A 10 -8.83 -10.03 12.40
N GLU A 11 -9.47 -10.16 13.58
CA GLU A 11 -8.91 -10.90 14.72
C GLU A 11 -8.60 -12.35 14.33
N ARG A 12 -9.54 -13.04 13.66
CA ARG A 12 -9.30 -14.40 13.15
C ARG A 12 -8.13 -14.44 12.15
N VAL A 13 -8.03 -13.48 11.24
CA VAL A 13 -6.91 -13.42 10.28
C VAL A 13 -5.58 -13.27 11.01
N LEU A 14 -5.50 -12.43 12.04
CA LEU A 14 -4.29 -12.25 12.84
C LEU A 14 -3.93 -13.53 13.63
N ASP A 15 -4.92 -14.16 14.28
CA ASP A 15 -4.74 -15.40 15.02
C ASP A 15 -4.23 -16.54 14.12
N GLU A 16 -4.82 -16.71 12.92
CA GLU A 16 -4.40 -17.71 11.94
C GLU A 16 -2.97 -17.46 11.40
N LEU A 17 -2.46 -16.24 11.54
CA LEU A 17 -1.09 -15.86 11.18
C LEU A 17 -0.15 -15.84 12.40
N SER A 18 -0.61 -16.24 13.58
CA SER A 18 0.13 -16.17 14.86
C SER A 18 0.60 -14.74 15.19
N LEU A 19 -0.23 -13.76 14.88
CA LEU A 19 -0.01 -12.34 15.13
C LEU A 19 -1.04 -11.79 16.12
N THR A 20 -0.65 -10.78 16.89
CA THR A 20 -1.60 -9.86 17.53
C THR A 20 -1.24 -8.43 17.18
N ALA A 21 -2.25 -7.57 17.07
CA ALA A 21 -2.08 -6.15 16.83
C ALA A 21 -2.97 -5.37 17.80
N ARG A 22 -2.39 -4.56 18.67
CA ARG A 22 -3.11 -3.67 19.59
C ARG A 22 -2.51 -2.28 19.54
N ASN A 23 -3.31 -1.31 19.09
CA ASN A 23 -2.89 0.09 18.97
C ASN A 23 -1.56 0.27 18.21
N GLY A 24 -1.36 -0.48 17.11
CA GLY A 24 -0.12 -0.44 16.33
C GLY A 24 1.08 -1.17 16.98
N HIS A 25 0.92 -1.78 18.15
CA HIS A 25 1.89 -2.72 18.70
C HIS A 25 1.62 -4.11 18.16
N ILE A 26 2.61 -4.69 17.50
CA ILE A 26 2.52 -5.99 16.82
C ILE A 26 3.41 -6.98 17.55
N GLU A 27 2.89 -8.17 17.79
CA GLU A 27 3.66 -9.26 18.37
C GLU A 27 3.39 -10.55 17.60
N ILE A 28 4.41 -11.40 17.49
CA ILE A 28 4.28 -12.78 17.04
C ILE A 28 4.02 -13.62 18.29
N ILE A 29 2.86 -14.28 18.34
CA ILE A 29 2.40 -15.03 19.51
C ILE A 29 3.13 -16.38 19.60
N ASP A 30 3.31 -17.04 18.46
CA ASP A 30 4.07 -18.29 18.32
C ASP A 30 4.95 -18.21 17.07
N PHE A 31 6.27 -18.13 17.28
CA PHE A 31 7.24 -18.04 16.19
C PHE A 31 7.24 -19.28 15.30
N LYS A 32 7.08 -20.48 15.87
CA LYS A 32 7.15 -21.73 15.11
C LYS A 32 5.93 -21.87 14.21
N GLU A 33 4.75 -21.52 14.73
CA GLU A 33 3.53 -21.49 13.93
C GLU A 33 3.60 -20.39 12.86
N ALA A 34 4.03 -19.17 13.19
CA ALA A 34 4.21 -18.10 12.21
C ALA A 34 5.15 -18.48 11.05
N GLU A 35 6.22 -19.22 11.33
CA GLU A 35 7.17 -19.71 10.32
C GLU A 35 6.59 -20.77 9.38
N SER A 36 5.61 -21.57 9.84
CA SER A 36 5.16 -22.77 9.13
C SER A 36 3.69 -22.77 8.70
N CYS A 37 2.87 -21.85 9.24
CA CYS A 37 1.45 -21.76 8.92
C CYS A 37 1.21 -21.51 7.43
N TYR A 38 0.06 -21.95 6.93
CA TYR A 38 -0.34 -21.69 5.56
C TYR A 38 -0.80 -20.23 5.41
N VAL A 39 -0.15 -19.48 4.51
CA VAL A 39 -0.53 -18.09 4.19
C VAL A 39 -1.23 -18.06 2.84
N HIS A 40 -2.56 -17.90 2.86
CA HIS A 40 -3.36 -17.68 1.66
C HIS A 40 -2.88 -16.44 0.90
N HIS A 41 -2.99 -16.44 -0.44
CA HIS A 41 -2.38 -15.39 -1.27
C HIS A 41 -2.93 -13.98 -0.98
N SER A 42 -4.24 -13.85 -0.68
CA SER A 42 -4.86 -12.60 -0.25
C SER A 42 -4.31 -12.06 1.08
N ARG A 43 -3.77 -12.93 1.93
CA ARG A 43 -3.26 -12.59 3.27
C ARG A 43 -1.76 -12.29 3.31
N ARG A 44 -1.06 -12.45 2.19
CA ARG A 44 0.41 -12.27 2.15
C ARG A 44 0.83 -10.88 2.58
N ALA A 45 0.08 -9.86 2.18
CA ALA A 45 0.33 -8.48 2.60
C ALA A 45 0.22 -8.30 4.13
N VAL A 46 -0.84 -8.85 4.73
CA VAL A 46 -1.07 -8.82 6.18
C VAL A 46 0.05 -9.54 6.92
N ALA A 47 0.31 -10.81 6.56
CA ALA A 47 1.32 -11.64 7.19
C ALA A 47 2.71 -11.02 7.10
N LEU A 48 3.11 -10.59 5.91
CA LEU A 48 4.43 -10.01 5.69
C LEU A 48 4.59 -8.70 6.44
N THR A 49 3.59 -7.81 6.42
CA THR A 49 3.64 -6.55 7.17
C THR A 49 3.79 -6.83 8.67
N GLY A 50 2.97 -7.72 9.23
CA GLY A 50 3.04 -8.07 10.65
C GLY A 50 4.38 -8.69 11.05
N TYR A 51 4.87 -9.68 10.28
CA TYR A 51 6.16 -10.29 10.54
C TYR A 51 7.31 -9.30 10.37
N ALA A 52 7.27 -8.42 9.36
CA ALA A 52 8.33 -7.45 9.14
C ALA A 52 8.40 -6.40 10.25
N CYS A 53 7.26 -5.98 10.82
CA CYS A 53 7.25 -5.06 11.96
C CYS A 53 7.89 -5.64 13.23
N VAL A 54 7.93 -6.97 13.38
CA VAL A 54 8.49 -7.67 14.56
C VAL A 54 9.88 -8.23 14.29
N SER A 55 10.07 -8.89 13.15
CA SER A 55 11.32 -9.51 12.70
C SER A 55 11.42 -9.48 11.17
N PRO A 56 12.06 -8.44 10.61
CA PRO A 56 12.31 -8.35 9.16
C PRO A 56 13.07 -9.56 8.58
N VAL A 57 13.95 -10.16 9.39
CA VAL A 57 14.71 -11.37 9.03
C VAL A 57 13.78 -12.56 8.83
N MET A 58 12.86 -12.79 9.77
CA MET A 58 11.86 -13.85 9.66
C MET A 58 10.95 -13.62 8.46
N ALA A 59 10.44 -12.38 8.29
CA ALA A 59 9.59 -12.03 7.15
C ALA A 59 10.28 -12.31 5.81
N ARG A 60 11.57 -11.95 5.69
CA ARG A 60 12.39 -12.24 4.50
C ARG A 60 12.65 -13.74 4.33
N GLY A 61 12.84 -14.49 5.41
CA GLY A 61 12.95 -15.95 5.35
C GLY A 61 11.65 -16.61 4.86
N ARG A 62 10.50 -16.12 5.32
CA ARG A 62 9.16 -16.65 4.97
C ARG A 62 8.74 -16.30 3.54
N PHE A 63 9.18 -15.15 3.02
CA PHE A 63 8.78 -14.62 1.71
C PHE A 63 9.97 -14.19 0.83
N PRO A 64 10.97 -15.06 0.56
CA PRO A 64 12.32 -14.66 0.12
C PRO A 64 12.45 -13.96 -1.23
N ARG A 65 11.39 -13.96 -2.05
CA ARG A 65 11.37 -13.33 -3.38
C ARG A 65 10.24 -12.32 -3.53
N TYR A 66 9.54 -12.00 -2.44
CA TYR A 66 8.36 -11.15 -2.50
C TYR A 66 8.81 -9.70 -2.42
N THR A 67 8.66 -8.97 -3.53
CA THR A 67 9.05 -7.56 -3.58
C THR A 67 7.97 -6.68 -2.96
N PHE A 68 8.37 -5.47 -2.59
CA PHE A 68 7.41 -4.49 -2.08
C PHE A 68 6.33 -4.15 -3.12
N ILE A 69 6.67 -4.16 -4.42
CA ILE A 69 5.69 -3.97 -5.49
C ILE A 69 4.71 -5.15 -5.59
N ASP A 70 5.19 -6.40 -5.50
CA ASP A 70 4.32 -7.59 -5.49
C ASP A 70 3.32 -7.52 -4.34
N MET A 71 3.76 -7.01 -3.19
CA MET A 71 2.88 -6.80 -2.04
C MET A 71 1.78 -5.79 -2.31
N ILE A 72 2.10 -4.63 -2.90
CA ILE A 72 1.10 -3.61 -3.25
C ILE A 72 0.12 -4.13 -4.31
N GLN A 73 0.62 -4.85 -5.32
CA GLN A 73 -0.20 -5.41 -6.38
C GLN A 73 -1.11 -6.56 -5.91
N GLY A 74 -0.79 -7.17 -4.76
CA GLY A 74 -1.63 -8.16 -4.10
C GLY A 74 -2.80 -7.57 -3.30
N MET A 75 -2.77 -6.26 -2.98
CA MET A 75 -3.79 -5.61 -2.14
C MET A 75 -5.23 -5.72 -2.66
N PRO A 76 -5.53 -5.60 -3.98
CA PRO A 76 -6.91 -5.78 -4.45
C PRO A 76 -7.51 -7.18 -4.20
N ALA A 77 -6.68 -8.18 -3.85
CA ALA A 77 -7.17 -9.51 -3.50
C ALA A 77 -7.64 -9.62 -2.03
N MET A 78 -7.43 -8.59 -1.20
CA MET A 78 -7.83 -8.61 0.20
C MET A 78 -9.35 -8.49 0.34
N ASP A 79 -9.92 -9.28 1.25
CA ASP A 79 -11.28 -9.06 1.73
C ASP A 79 -11.33 -8.01 2.85
N GLY A 80 -12.55 -7.68 3.29
CA GLY A 80 -12.74 -6.68 4.34
C GLY A 80 -12.05 -7.03 5.66
N GLY A 81 -11.99 -8.31 6.06
CA GLY A 81 -11.32 -8.72 7.28
C GLY A 81 -9.79 -8.60 7.16
N GLU A 82 -9.24 -8.94 6.00
CA GLU A 82 -7.81 -8.84 5.71
C GLU A 82 -7.35 -7.37 5.66
N ALA A 83 -8.15 -6.48 5.07
CA ALA A 83 -7.90 -5.04 5.08
C ALA A 83 -7.95 -4.45 6.50
N TRP A 84 -8.92 -4.86 7.32
CA TRP A 84 -8.98 -4.46 8.74
C TRP A 84 -7.79 -4.99 9.54
N ALA A 85 -7.31 -6.21 9.25
CA ALA A 85 -6.12 -6.77 9.88
C ALA A 85 -4.86 -5.98 9.49
N LEU A 86 -4.70 -5.62 8.21
CA LEU A 86 -3.61 -4.76 7.75
C LEU A 86 -3.65 -3.40 8.46
N ALA A 87 -4.82 -2.76 8.52
CA ALA A 87 -4.99 -1.48 9.20
C ALA A 87 -4.61 -1.59 10.68
N ALA A 88 -5.04 -2.65 11.38
CA ALA A 88 -4.70 -2.87 12.78
C ALA A 88 -3.19 -3.03 13.02
N ILE A 89 -2.50 -3.82 12.17
CA ILE A 89 -1.03 -3.96 12.19
C ILE A 89 -0.37 -2.60 12.02
N CYS A 90 -0.84 -1.79 11.09
CA CYS A 90 -0.27 -0.48 10.81
C CYS A 90 -0.68 0.62 11.80
N GLY A 91 -1.53 0.32 12.79
CA GLY A 91 -2.09 1.32 13.70
C GLY A 91 -3.12 2.26 13.06
N ALA A 92 -3.58 1.96 11.84
CA ALA A 92 -4.50 2.79 11.09
C ALA A 92 -5.97 2.51 11.46
N THR A 93 -6.78 3.58 11.50
CA THR A 93 -8.24 3.46 11.61
C THR A 93 -8.88 3.54 10.23
N ILE A 94 -9.76 2.60 9.88
CA ILE A 94 -10.52 2.64 8.62
C ILE A 94 -12.03 2.67 8.88
N PRO A 95 -12.87 3.14 7.95
CA PRO A 95 -14.32 3.16 8.14
C PRO A 95 -14.90 1.76 8.32
N GLU A 96 -15.91 1.62 9.20
CA GLU A 96 -16.61 0.36 9.44
C GLU A 96 -17.39 -0.11 8.20
N SER A 97 -18.01 0.84 7.49
CA SER A 97 -18.75 0.54 6.28
C SER A 97 -17.84 0.54 5.06
N TYR A 98 -17.87 -0.55 4.30
CA TYR A 98 -17.17 -0.67 3.02
C TYR A 98 -17.62 0.39 2.00
N SER A 99 -18.87 0.88 2.10
CA SER A 99 -19.38 1.96 1.23
C SER A 99 -18.61 3.27 1.36
N ASP A 100 -17.93 3.47 2.49
CA ASP A 100 -17.27 4.74 2.83
C ASP A 100 -15.77 4.70 2.46
N TRP A 101 -15.27 3.53 2.06
CA TRP A 101 -13.87 3.35 1.67
C TRP A 101 -13.47 4.18 0.45
N PRO A 102 -14.30 4.33 -0.62
CA PRO A 102 -14.09 5.27 -1.72
C PRO A 102 -13.71 6.69 -1.31
N GLN A 103 -14.48 7.24 -0.38
CA GLN A 103 -14.23 8.57 0.12
C GLN A 103 -12.98 8.61 1.01
N ALA A 104 -12.85 7.67 1.94
CA ALA A 104 -11.70 7.61 2.85
C ALA A 104 -10.37 7.43 2.11
N PHE A 105 -10.33 6.58 1.08
CA PHE A 105 -9.16 6.44 0.22
C PHE A 105 -8.84 7.75 -0.51
N GLY A 106 -9.86 8.44 -1.03
CA GLY A 106 -9.77 9.77 -1.63
C GLY A 106 -9.05 10.79 -0.76
N GLU A 107 -9.49 10.91 0.48
CA GLU A 107 -8.91 11.83 1.45
C GLU A 107 -7.48 11.41 1.84
N ARG A 108 -7.25 10.10 2.03
CA ARG A 108 -5.94 9.55 2.43
C ARG A 108 -4.89 9.71 1.36
N VAL A 109 -5.20 9.42 0.09
CA VAL A 109 -4.20 9.52 -0.98
C VAL A 109 -3.72 10.96 -1.15
N TRP A 110 -4.62 11.94 -1.08
CA TRP A 110 -4.23 13.35 -1.16
C TRP A 110 -3.46 13.81 0.07
N ARG A 111 -3.81 13.32 1.27
CA ARG A 111 -3.00 13.55 2.48
C ARG A 111 -1.60 12.98 2.34
N VAL A 112 -1.45 11.77 1.79
CA VAL A 112 -0.14 11.16 1.51
C VAL A 112 0.64 11.99 0.49
N VAL A 113 0.00 12.44 -0.59
CA VAL A 113 0.65 13.34 -1.57
C VAL A 113 1.18 14.59 -0.89
N GLN A 114 0.40 15.24 -0.03
CA GLN A 114 0.81 16.46 0.65
C GLN A 114 1.88 16.20 1.72
N LYS A 115 1.65 15.23 2.62
CA LYS A 115 2.54 14.94 3.76
C LYS A 115 3.93 14.51 3.32
N TYR A 116 4.03 13.76 2.22
CA TYR A 116 5.31 13.24 1.71
C TYR A 116 5.87 14.04 0.52
N ASP A 117 5.29 15.22 0.23
CA ASP A 117 5.71 16.10 -0.87
C ASP A 117 5.73 15.37 -2.22
N LEU A 118 4.67 14.66 -2.60
CA LEU A 118 4.64 13.84 -3.83
C LEU A 118 4.23 14.64 -5.08
N ASP A 119 4.18 15.97 -5.01
CA ASP A 119 3.72 16.84 -6.10
C ASP A 119 4.62 16.81 -7.33
N ALA A 120 5.89 16.40 -7.19
CA ALA A 120 6.78 16.15 -8.33
C ALA A 120 6.36 14.90 -9.14
N PHE A 121 5.57 14.01 -8.54
CA PHE A 121 5.22 12.70 -9.12
C PHE A 121 3.77 12.61 -9.54
N PHE A 122 2.88 13.30 -8.84
CA PHE A 122 1.44 13.28 -9.08
C PHE A 122 0.90 14.68 -9.31
N GLU A 123 -0.23 14.74 -10.00
CA GLU A 123 -0.96 15.97 -10.25
C GLU A 123 -2.45 15.78 -10.09
N ARG A 124 -3.12 16.88 -9.80
CA ARG A 124 -4.57 16.98 -9.86
C ARG A 124 -4.98 17.34 -11.28
N VAL A 125 -5.78 16.49 -11.92
CA VAL A 125 -6.41 16.77 -13.21
C VAL A 125 -7.80 17.36 -13.02
N THR A 126 -8.25 18.17 -13.98
CA THR A 126 -9.55 18.85 -13.89
C THR A 126 -10.68 17.85 -14.10
N ARG A 127 -10.55 16.97 -15.10
CA ARG A 127 -11.55 15.94 -15.39
C ARG A 127 -11.30 14.67 -14.57
N PRO A 128 -12.27 14.20 -13.77
CA PRO A 128 -12.14 12.93 -13.06
C PRO A 128 -12.23 11.75 -14.03
N PHE A 129 -11.50 10.69 -13.73
CA PHE A 129 -11.47 9.46 -14.52
C PHE A 129 -12.40 8.35 -13.96
N GLY A 130 -13.34 8.73 -13.11
CA GLY A 130 -14.34 7.87 -12.49
C GLY A 130 -15.21 8.69 -11.54
N SER A 131 -15.99 8.00 -10.69
CA SER A 131 -16.91 8.62 -9.74
C SER A 131 -16.84 7.92 -8.39
N GLY A 132 -17.07 8.67 -7.30
CA GLY A 132 -17.06 8.11 -5.94
C GLY A 132 -15.85 8.51 -5.08
N GLY A 133 -15.10 9.54 -5.46
CA GLY A 133 -14.09 10.13 -4.57
C GLY A 133 -13.10 11.03 -5.29
N ASP A 134 -12.41 11.84 -4.49
CA ASP A 134 -11.45 12.84 -4.99
C ASP A 134 -10.16 12.21 -5.56
N HIS A 135 -9.92 10.93 -5.26
CA HIS A 135 -8.81 10.14 -5.82
C HIS A 135 -8.89 10.00 -7.35
N TYR A 136 -10.07 10.15 -7.97
CA TYR A 136 -10.23 10.10 -9.43
C TYR A 136 -9.63 11.30 -10.17
N HIS A 137 -9.27 12.35 -9.44
CA HIS A 137 -8.53 13.49 -9.96
C HIS A 137 -7.02 13.33 -9.85
N LEU A 138 -6.51 12.26 -9.23
CA LEU A 138 -5.08 12.07 -9.05
C LEU A 138 -4.50 11.32 -10.23
N ARG A 139 -3.47 11.86 -10.88
CA ARG A 139 -2.75 11.19 -11.96
C ARG A 139 -1.25 11.31 -11.80
N PRO A 140 -0.47 10.29 -12.19
CA PRO A 140 0.98 10.43 -12.25
C PRO A 140 1.36 11.40 -13.37
N ARG A 141 2.31 12.29 -13.09
CA ARG A 141 2.82 13.26 -14.08
C ARG A 141 3.57 12.55 -15.18
N GLY A 142 3.43 13.02 -16.42
CA GLY A 142 4.16 12.44 -17.55
C GLY A 142 3.39 12.46 -18.86
N PHE A 143 2.08 12.63 -18.77
CA PHE A 143 1.19 12.57 -19.91
C PHE A 143 0.22 13.75 -19.89
N ASP A 144 -0.21 14.17 -21.07
CA ASP A 144 -1.34 15.07 -21.20
C ASP A 144 -2.63 14.29 -20.96
N TRP A 145 -3.14 14.36 -19.73
CA TRP A 145 -4.37 13.65 -19.33
C TRP A 145 -5.66 14.25 -19.89
N GLU A 146 -5.60 15.48 -20.41
CA GLU A 146 -6.74 16.12 -21.07
C GLU A 146 -6.78 15.78 -22.57
N SER A 147 -5.65 15.39 -23.16
CA SER A 147 -5.58 14.85 -24.51
C SER A 147 -6.20 13.45 -24.62
N PRO A 148 -7.08 13.18 -25.60
CA PRO A 148 -7.63 11.85 -25.85
C PRO A 148 -6.56 10.77 -26.06
N ASP A 149 -5.45 11.13 -26.68
CA ASP A 149 -4.35 10.23 -27.02
C ASP A 149 -3.39 9.98 -25.85
N ARG A 150 -3.55 10.73 -24.74
CA ARG A 150 -2.69 10.68 -23.56
C ARG A 150 -1.22 10.73 -23.96
N THR A 151 -0.85 11.77 -24.70
CA THR A 151 0.49 11.92 -25.25
C THR A 151 1.51 12.13 -24.14
N GLU A 152 2.67 11.45 -24.21
CA GLU A 152 3.77 11.68 -23.28
C GLU A 152 4.27 13.12 -23.43
N LEU A 153 4.36 13.84 -22.31
CA LEU A 153 4.84 15.20 -22.27
C LEU A 153 6.38 15.22 -22.32
N PRO A 154 6.99 16.04 -23.20
CA PRO A 154 8.44 16.13 -23.33
C PRO A 154 9.15 16.38 -21.99
N ASP A 155 10.22 15.63 -21.74
CA ASP A 155 11.08 15.72 -20.55
C ASP A 155 10.40 15.52 -19.18
N VAL A 156 9.08 15.29 -19.11
CA VAL A 156 8.38 15.13 -17.84
C VAL A 156 8.77 13.81 -17.18
N LEU A 157 8.76 12.68 -17.90
CA LEU A 157 9.18 11.39 -17.33
C LEU A 157 10.68 11.36 -16.97
N ALA A 158 11.52 12.07 -17.72
CA ALA A 158 12.94 12.19 -17.40
C ALA A 158 13.14 12.91 -16.06
N ARG A 159 12.44 14.04 -15.86
CA ARG A 159 12.42 14.78 -14.58
C ARG A 159 11.81 13.96 -13.46
N TRP A 160 10.66 13.31 -13.69
CA TRP A 160 10.01 12.41 -12.73
C TRP A 160 11.01 11.37 -12.19
N ARG A 161 11.73 10.68 -13.07
CA ARG A 161 12.71 9.66 -12.68
C ARG A 161 13.94 10.27 -11.99
N SER A 162 14.37 11.47 -12.39
CA SER A 162 15.44 12.20 -11.69
C SER A 162 15.05 12.50 -10.25
N GLU A 163 13.88 13.10 -10.04
CA GLU A 163 13.39 13.45 -8.71
C GLU A 163 13.15 12.20 -7.86
N TYR A 164 12.63 11.13 -8.45
CA TYR A 164 12.43 9.87 -7.76
C TYR A 164 13.74 9.30 -7.19
N ARG A 165 14.82 9.30 -7.99
CA ARG A 165 16.12 8.79 -7.54
C ARG A 165 16.74 9.62 -6.41
N LYS A 166 16.45 10.93 -6.37
CA LYS A 166 16.95 11.84 -5.33
C LYS A 166 16.11 11.79 -4.06
N SER A 167 14.87 11.34 -4.14
CA SER A 167 13.96 11.25 -3.00
C SER A 167 14.50 10.36 -1.88
N PRO A 168 14.25 10.71 -0.62
CA PRO A 168 14.49 9.80 0.51
C PRO A 168 13.72 8.48 0.35
N PRO A 169 14.19 7.37 0.97
CA PRO A 169 13.57 6.05 0.83
C PRO A 169 12.06 6.03 1.10
N VAL A 170 11.57 6.67 2.17
CA VAL A 170 10.14 6.73 2.48
C VAL A 170 9.31 7.37 1.36
N ARG A 171 9.83 8.43 0.73
CA ARG A 171 9.17 9.11 -0.40
C ARG A 171 9.18 8.24 -1.64
N GLN A 172 10.24 7.47 -1.88
CA GLN A 172 10.29 6.48 -2.96
C GLN A 172 9.24 5.37 -2.78
N VAL A 173 9.14 4.83 -1.56
CA VAL A 173 8.19 3.77 -1.18
C VAL A 173 6.74 4.26 -1.25
N MET A 174 6.44 5.46 -0.73
CA MET A 174 5.11 6.06 -0.84
C MET A 174 4.72 6.36 -2.30
N THR A 175 5.65 6.92 -3.09
CA THR A 175 5.42 7.16 -4.52
C THR A 175 5.15 5.85 -5.27
N ALA A 176 5.93 4.81 -5.00
CA ALA A 176 5.72 3.49 -5.58
C ALA A 176 4.36 2.91 -5.17
N THR A 177 3.97 3.06 -3.89
CA THR A 177 2.67 2.62 -3.38
C THR A 177 1.53 3.27 -4.16
N VAL A 178 1.46 4.60 -4.18
CA VAL A 178 0.39 5.31 -4.89
C VAL A 178 0.38 4.92 -6.36
N LEU A 179 1.53 4.96 -7.04
CA LEU A 179 1.60 4.63 -8.46
C LEU A 179 1.11 3.21 -8.78
N GLN A 180 1.49 2.22 -7.97
CA GLN A 180 1.16 0.81 -8.22
C GLN A 180 -0.29 0.49 -7.85
N LEU A 181 -0.88 1.17 -6.86
CA LEU A 181 -2.31 1.04 -6.57
C LEU A 181 -3.16 1.43 -7.78
N TYR A 182 -2.85 2.54 -8.48
CA TYR A 182 -3.65 2.98 -9.63
C TYR A 182 -3.34 2.26 -10.94
N ARG A 183 -2.10 1.87 -11.21
CA ARG A 183 -1.77 1.27 -12.50
C ARG A 183 -2.03 -0.24 -12.51
N GLN A 184 -1.65 -0.92 -11.42
CA GLN A 184 -1.54 -2.38 -11.33
C GLN A 184 -0.65 -2.99 -12.44
N GLY A 185 0.17 -3.97 -12.10
CA GLY A 185 1.05 -4.65 -13.05
C GLY A 185 2.25 -3.82 -13.57
N GLU A 186 2.81 -4.25 -14.71
CA GLU A 186 4.12 -3.80 -15.19
C GLU A 186 4.21 -2.29 -15.43
N ASP A 187 5.34 -1.68 -15.02
CA ASP A 187 5.66 -0.29 -15.29
C ASP A 187 6.61 -0.12 -16.47
N LYS A 188 6.07 0.35 -17.59
CA LYS A 188 6.84 0.66 -18.80
C LYS A 188 7.20 2.14 -18.93
N HIS A 189 6.70 3.01 -18.04
CA HIS A 189 6.82 4.46 -18.17
C HIS A 189 7.56 5.08 -16.98
N TRP A 190 7.03 5.05 -15.76
CA TRP A 190 7.57 5.82 -14.64
C TRP A 190 8.74 5.11 -13.97
N MET A 191 8.53 3.90 -13.44
CA MET A 191 9.52 3.14 -12.70
C MET A 191 10.52 2.39 -13.61
N VAL A 192 11.03 3.06 -14.64
CA VAL A 192 12.05 2.54 -15.55
C VAL A 192 13.43 3.00 -15.09
N ARG A 193 14.34 2.05 -14.80
CA ARG A 193 15.72 2.32 -14.34
C ARG A 193 15.78 3.23 -13.09
N VAL A 194 14.84 3.05 -12.16
CA VAL A 194 14.83 3.69 -10.84
C VAL A 194 14.86 2.60 -9.75
N PRO A 195 15.26 2.93 -8.51
CA PRO A 195 15.14 2.01 -7.38
C PRO A 195 13.70 1.48 -7.27
N LYS A 196 13.53 0.17 -7.32
CA LYS A 196 12.21 -0.48 -7.18
C LYS A 196 12.26 -1.93 -6.72
N GLY A 197 13.47 -2.45 -6.47
CA GLY A 197 13.73 -3.86 -6.18
C GLY A 197 13.74 -4.18 -4.68
N TRP A 198 13.11 -3.35 -3.85
CA TRP A 198 13.04 -3.61 -2.42
C TRP A 198 12.34 -4.94 -2.17
N HIS A 199 12.94 -5.71 -1.27
CA HIS A 199 12.19 -6.79 -0.65
C HIS A 199 11.00 -6.18 0.11
N ALA A 200 9.87 -6.87 0.20
CA ALA A 200 8.71 -6.32 0.89
C ALA A 200 9.00 -5.96 2.35
N SER A 201 9.78 -6.79 3.07
CA SER A 201 10.18 -6.48 4.45
C SER A 201 10.99 -5.19 4.56
N GLU A 202 11.86 -4.93 3.59
CA GLU A 202 12.68 -3.71 3.53
C GLU A 202 11.81 -2.48 3.31
N GLY A 203 10.77 -2.59 2.48
CA GLY A 203 9.78 -1.53 2.32
C GLY A 203 9.04 -1.23 3.63
N ILE A 204 8.67 -2.27 4.39
CA ILE A 204 8.05 -2.11 5.72
C ILE A 204 9.03 -1.49 6.73
N GLU A 205 10.30 -1.92 6.75
CA GLU A 205 11.35 -1.32 7.59
C GLU A 205 11.53 0.18 7.29
N ILE A 206 11.52 0.57 6.01
CA ILE A 206 11.59 1.98 5.60
C ILE A 206 10.38 2.77 6.12
N LEU A 207 9.18 2.20 6.03
CA LEU A 207 7.96 2.85 6.52
C LEU A 207 7.96 2.97 8.05
N GLN A 208 8.38 1.92 8.76
CA GLN A 208 8.43 1.90 10.21
C GLN A 208 9.46 2.91 10.74
N ALA A 209 10.67 2.95 10.15
CA ALA A 209 11.72 3.88 10.54
C ALA A 209 11.35 5.35 10.30
N ALA A 210 10.41 5.61 9.40
CA ALA A 210 9.93 6.95 9.05
C ALA A 210 8.57 7.30 9.68
N ASP A 211 8.06 6.49 10.61
CA ASP A 211 6.74 6.66 11.24
C ASP A 211 5.60 6.84 10.20
N ALA A 212 5.65 6.02 9.16
CA ALA A 212 4.81 6.11 7.97
C ALA A 212 3.86 4.92 7.79
N LEU A 213 3.88 3.95 8.72
CA LEU A 213 3.04 2.75 8.63
C LEU A 213 1.56 3.09 8.69
N GLU A 214 1.14 4.00 9.56
CA GLU A 214 -0.29 4.34 9.71
C GLU A 214 -0.87 4.93 8.42
N ASP A 215 -0.17 5.87 7.80
CA ASP A 215 -0.59 6.48 6.54
C ASP A 215 -0.62 5.45 5.40
N TRP A 216 0.44 4.64 5.31
CA TRP A 216 0.56 3.61 4.28
C TRP A 216 -0.51 2.52 4.43
N GLY A 217 -0.66 1.97 5.64
CA GLY A 217 -1.61 0.89 5.93
C GLY A 217 -3.05 1.36 5.77
N GLY A 218 -3.38 2.57 6.23
CA GLY A 218 -4.71 3.15 6.02
C GLY A 218 -5.02 3.39 4.54
N LEU A 219 -4.04 3.83 3.75
CA LEU A 219 -4.18 3.97 2.30
C LEU A 219 -4.42 2.60 1.63
N CYS A 220 -3.57 1.62 1.90
CA CYS A 220 -3.67 0.29 1.29
C CYS A 220 -4.94 -0.46 1.73
N ALA A 221 -5.34 -0.37 2.99
CA ALA A 221 -6.53 -1.05 3.51
C ALA A 221 -7.85 -0.47 2.99
N THR A 222 -7.87 0.80 2.58
CA THR A 222 -9.07 1.43 1.98
C THR A 222 -9.11 1.33 0.45
N TYR A 223 -8.07 0.76 -0.18
CA TYR A 223 -8.04 0.52 -1.62
C TYR A 223 -8.86 -0.72 -1.97
N ALA A 224 -9.91 -0.53 -2.77
CA ALA A 224 -10.82 -1.61 -3.18
C ALA A 224 -10.70 -1.99 -4.67
N GLY A 225 -9.51 -1.82 -5.28
CA GLY A 225 -9.21 -2.36 -6.61
C GLY A 225 -9.69 -1.53 -7.80
N TRP A 226 -9.69 -0.19 -7.68
CA TRP A 226 -10.19 0.73 -8.71
C TRP A 226 -9.09 1.18 -9.68
#